data_AF-A0A409W5G9-F1
#
_entry.id   AF-A0A409W5G9-F1
#
_cell.length_a   1.000
_cell.length_b   1.000
_cell.length_c   1.000
_cell.angle_alpha   90.00
_cell.angle_beta   90.00
_cell.angle_gamma   90.00
#
_symmetry.space_group_name_H-M   'P 1'
#
loop_
_entity.id
_entity.type
_entity.pdbx_description
1 polymer ?
#
loop_
_entity_poly.entity_id
_entity_poly.type
_entity_poly.pdbx_seq_one_letter_code
_entity_poly.pdbx_strand_id
1 'polypeptide(L)'
;MTSTNSGSSTGSSATASSSTSSTSATSVTSSHTSQTSAPSSGLSSPSLPPPSDIHRVLLLLDIQVAMLSPPPVGVPQSQTVHANLKHILEHARSANPPPLIIHVRNNGDVGDPDEPDAPGWQLIFPPLPGELIIDKRKNNAFAGTTLASVIPTHAEIVVAGFQTDYSIRATCSAALGRGNEVLLIRGAHATYDRIEVLHGGGITPAWRIEQDIEAELEEAGVHILDMKDLPGIFMDR
;
A
#
# COMPACT_ATOMS: atom_id res chain seq x y z
N MET A 1 17.98 11.76 -63.54
CA MET A 1 16.90 11.96 -64.55
C MET A 1 15.61 11.56 -63.87
N THR A 2 14.85 12.55 -63.38
CA THR A 2 13.48 12.90 -63.86
C THR A 2 12.41 11.94 -63.34
N SER A 3 11.29 12.31 -62.70
CA SER A 3 10.71 13.61 -62.38
C SER A 3 9.61 13.40 -61.34
N THR A 4 9.32 14.50 -60.63
CA THR A 4 8.12 14.84 -59.86
C THR A 4 6.80 14.59 -60.61
N ASN A 5 5.70 14.37 -59.88
CA ASN A 5 4.48 15.13 -60.16
C ASN A 5 3.63 15.40 -58.91
N SER A 6 3.11 16.63 -58.89
CA SER A 6 2.31 17.30 -57.88
C SER A 6 0.82 17.20 -58.24
N GLY A 7 -0.08 17.44 -57.29
CA GLY A 7 -1.52 17.50 -57.58
C GLY A 7 -2.37 17.94 -56.38
N SER A 8 -2.39 19.24 -56.15
CA SER A 8 -3.28 20.02 -55.25
C SER A 8 -4.70 20.20 -55.81
N SER A 9 -5.72 20.40 -54.94
CA SER A 9 -6.60 21.60 -54.92
C SER A 9 -7.89 21.45 -54.07
N THR A 10 -8.08 22.41 -53.14
CA THR A 10 -9.30 23.25 -52.86
C THR A 10 -10.68 22.61 -52.68
N GLY A 11 -11.59 23.05 -51.79
CA GLY A 11 -11.69 24.22 -50.90
C GLY A 11 -13.16 24.45 -50.48
N SER A 12 -13.36 25.33 -49.47
CA SER A 12 -14.56 26.17 -49.20
C SER A 12 -15.87 25.50 -48.72
N SER A 13 -16.74 26.04 -47.86
CA SER A 13 -16.82 27.30 -47.08
C SER A 13 -18.19 27.38 -46.35
N ALA A 14 -18.22 28.04 -45.17
CA ALA A 14 -19.34 28.83 -44.57
C ALA A 14 -20.65 28.08 -44.18
N THR A 15 -21.44 28.44 -43.16
CA THR A 15 -21.96 29.75 -42.74
C THR A 15 -22.42 29.77 -41.26
N ALA A 16 -22.60 30.98 -40.74
CA ALA A 16 -22.93 31.37 -39.36
C ALA A 16 -24.44 31.68 -39.12
N SER A 17 -24.73 32.19 -37.91
CA SER A 17 -25.84 33.08 -37.48
C SER A 17 -26.90 32.37 -36.62
N SER A 18 -27.08 32.60 -35.30
CA SER A 18 -27.32 33.81 -34.46
C SER A 18 -28.81 34.12 -34.23
N SER A 19 -29.08 34.74 -33.07
CA SER A 19 -30.27 35.55 -32.70
C SER A 19 -31.43 34.78 -32.03
N THR A 20 -32.22 35.27 -31.05
CA THR A 20 -32.16 36.31 -29.99
C THR A 20 -33.54 36.28 -29.28
N SER A 21 -33.57 36.57 -27.96
CA SER A 21 -34.60 37.33 -27.20
C SER A 21 -36.10 36.95 -27.17
N SER A 22 -36.67 36.88 -25.95
CA SER A 22 -37.69 37.81 -25.38
C SER A 22 -38.46 37.15 -24.21
N THR A 23 -38.33 37.65 -22.97
CA THR A 23 -39.26 38.55 -22.22
C THR A 23 -40.64 37.95 -21.88
N SER A 24 -40.92 37.72 -20.59
CA SER A 24 -41.99 38.40 -19.81
C SER A 24 -42.37 37.65 -18.53
N ALA A 25 -42.75 38.44 -17.53
CA ALA A 25 -43.01 38.10 -16.14
C ALA A 25 -44.40 37.50 -15.88
N THR A 26 -44.53 36.69 -14.82
CA THR A 26 -45.76 36.60 -14.02
C THR A 26 -45.44 36.25 -12.57
N SER A 27 -45.98 37.06 -11.66
CA SER A 27 -45.92 36.94 -10.21
C SER A 27 -46.93 35.90 -9.71
N VAL A 28 -46.56 35.02 -8.76
CA VAL A 28 -47.53 34.38 -7.84
C VAL A 28 -46.91 34.16 -6.45
N THR A 29 -47.72 34.51 -5.46
CA THR A 29 -47.61 34.48 -4.00
C THR A 29 -47.30 33.13 -3.33
N SER A 30 -46.50 33.24 -2.26
CA SER A 30 -46.62 32.61 -0.92
C SER A 30 -47.05 31.14 -0.77
N SER A 31 -46.17 30.31 -0.20
CA SER A 31 -46.55 29.41 0.91
C SER A 31 -45.32 28.91 1.68
N HIS A 32 -45.40 29.04 3.01
CA HIS A 32 -44.47 28.44 3.97
C HIS A 32 -44.48 26.92 3.84
N THR A 33 -43.29 26.31 3.76
CA THR A 33 -43.08 24.91 4.07
C THR A 33 -41.92 24.81 5.04
N SER A 34 -42.25 24.53 6.30
CA SER A 34 -41.31 24.21 7.36
C SER A 34 -40.56 22.93 6.98
N GLN A 35 -39.27 23.04 6.67
CA GLN A 35 -38.39 21.88 6.56
C GLN A 35 -38.10 21.37 7.96
N THR A 36 -38.72 20.24 8.30
CA THR A 36 -38.33 19.37 9.40
C THR A 36 -36.93 18.82 9.10
N SER A 37 -35.93 19.33 9.81
CA SER A 37 -34.58 18.78 9.86
C SER A 37 -34.63 17.40 10.50
N ALA A 38 -34.37 16.35 9.71
CA ALA A 38 -34.11 15.02 10.23
C ALA A 38 -32.82 15.02 11.08
N PRO A 39 -32.75 14.27 12.18
CA PRO A 39 -31.52 14.16 12.96
C PRO A 39 -30.47 13.41 12.12
N SER A 40 -29.35 14.06 11.86
CA SER A 40 -28.15 13.45 11.31
C SER A 40 -27.57 12.50 12.35
N SER A 41 -27.90 11.21 12.23
CA SER A 41 -27.21 10.14 12.93
C SER A 41 -25.77 10.10 12.42
N GLY A 42 -24.88 10.80 13.12
CA GLY A 42 -23.45 10.81 12.86
C GLY A 42 -22.89 9.41 13.09
N LEU A 43 -22.68 8.67 12.01
CA LEU A 43 -21.75 7.55 11.99
C LEU A 43 -20.36 8.15 12.22
N SER A 44 -19.90 8.15 13.47
CA SER A 44 -18.54 8.54 13.80
C SER A 44 -17.59 7.57 13.10
N SER A 45 -16.78 8.08 12.18
CA SER A 45 -15.62 7.34 11.68
C SER A 45 -14.78 6.91 12.87
N PRO A 46 -14.29 5.66 12.92
CA PRO A 46 -13.40 5.25 14.01
C PRO A 46 -12.19 6.17 14.01
N SER A 47 -12.03 6.99 15.05
CA SER A 47 -10.82 7.80 15.21
C SER A 47 -9.70 6.89 15.68
N LEU A 48 -8.49 7.13 15.21
CA LEU A 48 -7.29 6.44 15.68
C LEU A 48 -7.19 6.56 17.21
N PRO A 49 -6.79 5.49 17.94
CA PRO A 49 -6.45 5.62 19.35
C PRO A 49 -5.35 6.66 19.55
N PRO A 50 -5.28 7.31 20.73
CA PRO A 50 -4.20 8.24 21.01
C PRO A 50 -2.84 7.49 20.97
N PRO A 51 -1.74 8.15 20.55
CA PRO A 51 -0.44 7.50 20.42
C PRO A 51 0.13 6.87 21.70
N SER A 52 -0.36 7.24 22.88
CA SER A 52 0.04 6.63 24.16
C SER A 52 -0.45 5.20 24.34
N ASP A 53 -1.51 4.82 23.64
CA ASP A 53 -2.21 3.55 23.84
C ASP A 53 -1.85 2.53 22.75
N ILE A 54 -1.00 2.93 21.80
CA ILE A 54 -0.55 2.09 20.69
C ILE A 54 0.74 1.38 21.12
N HIS A 55 0.59 0.19 21.68
CA HIS A 55 1.72 -0.64 22.08
C HIS A 55 2.18 -1.60 20.98
N ARG A 56 1.28 -1.99 20.07
CA ARG A 56 1.56 -2.95 19.00
C ARG A 56 0.99 -2.51 17.66
N VAL A 57 1.79 -2.65 16.62
CA VAL A 57 1.42 -2.34 15.23
C VAL A 57 1.68 -3.57 14.36
N LEU A 58 0.70 -3.95 13.53
CA LEU A 58 0.94 -4.81 12.37
C LEU A 58 1.15 -3.93 11.14
N LEU A 59 2.36 -3.93 10.62
CA LEU A 59 2.78 -3.17 9.45
C LEU A 59 2.89 -4.08 8.23
N LEU A 60 1.91 -3.98 7.34
CA LEU A 60 1.81 -4.74 6.10
C LEU A 60 2.40 -3.92 4.95
N LEU A 61 3.59 -4.29 4.49
CA LEU A 61 4.32 -3.56 3.45
C LEU A 61 4.04 -4.12 2.05
N ASP A 62 3.58 -3.26 1.14
CA ASP A 62 3.54 -3.50 -0.30
C ASP A 62 2.81 -4.79 -0.71
N ILE A 63 1.76 -5.16 0.03
CA ILE A 63 0.95 -6.36 -0.26
C ILE A 63 -0.06 -6.04 -1.38
N GLN A 64 0.48 -5.85 -2.56
CA GLN A 64 -0.25 -5.46 -3.76
C GLN A 64 -0.41 -6.65 -4.72
N VAL A 65 -1.41 -6.57 -5.58
CA VAL A 65 -1.78 -7.65 -6.53
C VAL A 65 -0.59 -8.09 -7.39
N ALA A 66 0.26 -7.16 -7.83
CA ALA A 66 1.42 -7.48 -8.66
C ALA A 66 2.39 -8.46 -7.97
N MET A 67 2.74 -8.21 -6.71
CA MET A 67 3.73 -9.01 -5.96
C MET A 67 3.27 -10.46 -5.74
N LEU A 68 1.96 -10.66 -5.63
CA LEU A 68 1.33 -11.95 -5.34
C LEU A 68 0.70 -12.65 -6.56
N SER A 69 0.89 -12.10 -7.76
CA SER A 69 0.48 -12.74 -9.00
C SER A 69 1.26 -14.04 -9.26
N PRO A 70 0.79 -14.94 -10.15
CA PRO A 70 1.55 -16.12 -10.53
C PRO A 70 2.94 -15.75 -11.09
N PRO A 71 4.00 -16.49 -10.73
CA PRO A 71 5.33 -16.29 -11.32
C PRO A 71 5.30 -16.43 -12.85
N PRO A 72 6.13 -15.67 -13.59
CA PRO A 72 7.20 -14.81 -13.07
C PRO A 72 6.76 -13.38 -12.73
N VAL A 73 5.46 -13.04 -12.81
CA VAL A 73 4.98 -11.68 -12.50
C VAL A 73 5.12 -11.38 -11.00
N GLY A 74 4.60 -12.27 -10.17
CA GLY A 74 4.81 -12.22 -8.72
C GLY A 74 6.05 -12.99 -8.28
N VAL A 75 6.36 -12.89 -6.99
CA VAL A 75 7.50 -13.57 -6.38
C VAL A 75 7.39 -15.10 -6.52
N PRO A 76 8.51 -15.86 -6.56
CA PRO A 76 8.47 -17.32 -6.70
C PRO A 76 7.58 -18.05 -5.69
N GLN A 77 7.50 -17.54 -4.45
CA GLN A 77 6.72 -18.13 -3.35
C GLN A 77 5.35 -17.47 -3.14
N SER A 78 4.78 -16.81 -4.16
CA SER A 78 3.58 -15.97 -4.01
C SER A 78 2.40 -16.69 -3.35
N GLN A 79 2.14 -17.95 -3.71
CA GLN A 79 1.04 -18.73 -3.12
C GLN A 79 1.21 -18.97 -1.62
N THR A 80 2.41 -19.36 -1.18
CA THR A 80 2.72 -19.64 0.23
C THR A 80 2.64 -18.37 1.05
N VAL A 81 3.27 -17.30 0.56
CA VAL A 81 3.33 -16.01 1.26
C VAL A 81 1.93 -15.38 1.35
N HIS A 82 1.12 -15.48 0.29
CA HIS A 82 -0.28 -15.04 0.31
C HIS A 82 -1.08 -15.72 1.44
N ALA A 83 -0.96 -17.05 1.59
CA ALA A 83 -1.66 -17.78 2.64
C ALA A 83 -1.21 -17.34 4.04
N ASN A 84 0.11 -17.17 4.24
CA ASN A 84 0.67 -16.72 5.51
C ASN A 84 0.23 -15.30 5.88
N LEU A 85 0.32 -14.37 4.94
CA LEU A 85 -0.12 -12.98 5.14
C LEU A 85 -1.60 -12.89 5.50
N LYS A 86 -2.45 -13.69 4.84
CA LYS A 86 -3.86 -13.80 5.16
C LYS A 86 -4.07 -14.27 6.60
N HIS A 87 -3.40 -15.33 7.02
CA HIS A 87 -3.50 -15.85 8.39
C HIS A 87 -3.02 -14.85 9.44
N ILE A 88 -1.94 -14.11 9.17
CA ILE A 88 -1.43 -13.06 10.08
C ILE A 88 -2.46 -11.96 10.25
N LEU A 89 -3.03 -11.47 9.14
CA LEU A 89 -4.05 -10.42 9.17
C LEU A 89 -5.32 -10.87 9.89
N GLU A 90 -5.76 -12.11 9.68
CA GLU A 90 -6.90 -12.71 10.40
C GLU A 90 -6.64 -12.83 11.91
N HIS A 91 -5.44 -13.23 12.32
CA HIS A 91 -5.05 -13.27 13.74
C HIS A 91 -5.01 -11.88 14.36
N ALA A 92 -4.40 -10.90 13.68
CA ALA A 92 -4.35 -9.53 14.18
C ALA A 92 -5.75 -8.93 14.35
N ARG A 93 -6.66 -9.17 13.38
CA ARG A 93 -8.05 -8.70 13.45
C ARG A 93 -8.88 -9.35 14.55
N SER A 94 -8.52 -10.55 14.99
CA SER A 94 -9.22 -11.30 16.04
C SER A 94 -8.55 -11.17 17.43
N ALA A 95 -7.41 -10.48 17.51
CA ALA A 95 -6.72 -10.24 18.77
C ALA A 95 -7.50 -9.30 19.68
N ASN A 96 -7.28 -9.45 20.99
CA ASN A 96 -7.87 -8.60 22.01
C ASN A 96 -6.81 -8.27 23.07
N PRO A 97 -6.40 -6.99 23.21
CA PRO A 97 -6.76 -5.86 22.34
C PRO A 97 -6.14 -6.02 20.93
N PRO A 98 -6.80 -5.50 19.89
CA PRO A 98 -6.26 -5.57 18.54
C PRO A 98 -5.04 -4.63 18.40
N PRO A 99 -4.01 -5.03 17.64
CA PRO A 99 -2.94 -4.10 17.26
C PRO A 99 -3.48 -3.03 16.30
N LEU A 100 -2.75 -1.92 16.16
CA LEU A 100 -3.00 -1.00 15.06
C LEU A 100 -2.54 -1.66 13.75
N ILE A 101 -3.44 -1.85 12.79
CA ILE A 101 -3.13 -2.45 11.49
C ILE A 101 -2.93 -1.33 10.46
N ILE A 102 -1.77 -1.34 9.80
CA ILE A 102 -1.39 -0.36 8.79
C ILE A 102 -0.98 -1.09 7.51
N HIS A 103 -1.71 -0.81 6.44
CA HIS A 103 -1.38 -1.22 5.08
C HIS A 103 -0.56 -0.13 4.42
N VAL A 104 0.69 -0.44 4.11
CA VAL A 104 1.53 0.45 3.31
C VAL A 104 1.47 -0.02 1.87
N ARG A 105 1.19 0.92 0.96
CA ARG A 105 1.10 0.65 -0.47
C ARG A 105 2.22 1.42 -1.19
N ASN A 106 2.98 0.72 -2.04
CA ASN A 106 4.00 1.34 -2.85
C ASN A 106 3.38 1.97 -4.10
N ASN A 107 3.80 3.20 -4.40
CA ASN A 107 3.50 3.88 -5.65
C ASN A 107 4.73 3.76 -6.54
N GLY A 108 4.71 2.76 -7.42
CA GLY A 108 5.73 2.55 -8.45
C GLY A 108 5.80 3.70 -9.45
N ASP A 109 6.88 3.72 -10.22
CA ASP A 109 7.04 4.67 -11.33
C ASP A 109 6.17 4.24 -12.52
N VAL A 110 6.08 5.12 -13.53
CA VAL A 110 5.28 4.84 -14.74
C VAL A 110 5.80 3.58 -15.44
N GLY A 111 4.90 2.63 -15.68
CA GLY A 111 5.21 1.33 -16.28
C GLY A 111 5.59 0.23 -15.30
N ASP A 112 5.76 0.54 -14.01
CA ASP A 112 5.96 -0.49 -13.00
C ASP A 112 4.68 -1.32 -12.78
N PRO A 113 4.78 -2.60 -12.38
CA PRO A 113 3.61 -3.44 -12.08
C PRO A 113 2.69 -2.86 -10.98
N ASP A 114 3.24 -2.00 -10.12
CA ASP A 114 2.57 -1.26 -9.05
C ASP A 114 2.52 0.26 -9.32
N GLU A 115 2.45 0.67 -10.59
CA GLU A 115 2.10 2.04 -10.96
C GLU A 115 0.71 2.40 -10.39
N PRO A 116 0.53 3.59 -9.77
CA PRO A 116 -0.76 4.03 -9.26
C PRO A 116 -1.92 3.87 -10.26
N ASP A 117 -3.08 3.46 -9.74
CA ASP A 117 -4.30 3.15 -10.49
C ASP A 117 -4.22 1.93 -11.45
N ALA A 118 -3.05 1.30 -11.60
CA ALA A 118 -2.95 0.04 -12.33
C ALA A 118 -3.61 -1.12 -11.55
N PRO A 119 -4.08 -2.18 -12.24
CA PRO A 119 -4.63 -3.35 -11.55
C PRO A 119 -3.68 -4.00 -10.55
N GLY A 120 -2.37 -4.01 -10.85
CA GLY A 120 -1.33 -4.58 -9.99
C GLY A 120 -1.05 -3.78 -8.73
N TRP A 121 -1.44 -2.49 -8.70
CA TRP A 121 -1.20 -1.57 -7.58
C TRP A 121 -2.19 -1.73 -6.42
N GLN A 122 -3.36 -2.32 -6.65
CA GLN A 122 -4.37 -2.48 -5.61
C GLN A 122 -3.87 -3.39 -4.49
N LEU A 123 -4.27 -3.09 -3.25
CA LEU A 123 -4.02 -3.99 -2.12
C LEU A 123 -4.79 -5.30 -2.33
N ILE A 124 -4.14 -6.44 -2.06
CA ILE A 124 -4.82 -7.74 -2.18
C ILE A 124 -5.84 -7.97 -1.06
N PHE A 125 -5.56 -7.40 0.12
CA PHE A 125 -6.42 -7.47 1.28
C PHE A 125 -7.08 -6.11 1.50
N PRO A 126 -8.40 -5.99 1.27
CA PRO A 126 -9.10 -4.75 1.56
C PRO A 126 -8.98 -4.42 3.06
N PRO A 127 -8.66 -3.17 3.41
CA PRO A 127 -8.64 -2.74 4.79
C PRO A 127 -10.05 -2.75 5.39
N LEU A 128 -10.16 -3.08 6.66
CA LEU A 128 -11.40 -2.92 7.43
C LEU A 128 -11.49 -1.51 8.06
N PRO A 129 -12.69 -1.07 8.50
CA PRO A 129 -12.82 0.16 9.27
C PRO A 129 -11.87 0.19 10.47
N GLY A 130 -11.09 1.27 10.59
CA GLY A 130 -10.07 1.43 11.64
C GLY A 130 -8.66 1.01 11.23
N GLU A 131 -8.50 0.30 10.10
CA GLU A 131 -7.18 0.02 9.52
C GLU A 131 -6.74 1.19 8.63
N LEU A 132 -5.45 1.51 8.67
CA LEU A 132 -4.90 2.63 7.91
C LEU A 132 -4.32 2.18 6.58
N ILE A 133 -4.45 3.03 5.54
CA ILE A 133 -3.65 2.91 4.32
C ILE A 133 -2.68 4.08 4.27
N ILE A 134 -1.40 3.81 4.01
CA ILE A 134 -0.37 4.82 3.79
C ILE A 134 0.34 4.53 2.48
N ASP A 135 0.25 5.46 1.54
CA ASP A 135 0.98 5.37 0.27
C ASP A 135 2.43 5.87 0.44
N LYS A 136 3.40 5.17 -0.17
CA LYS A 136 4.82 5.55 -0.16
C LYS A 136 5.43 5.52 -1.55
N ARG A 137 6.54 6.24 -1.72
CA ARG A 137 7.36 6.27 -2.95
C ARG A 137 8.82 5.83 -2.74
N LYS A 138 9.20 5.50 -1.51
CA LYS A 138 10.58 5.14 -1.13
C LYS A 138 10.55 3.80 -0.42
N ASN A 139 11.65 3.05 -0.45
CA ASN A 139 11.72 1.75 0.23
C ASN A 139 11.50 1.87 1.74
N ASN A 140 12.10 2.88 2.38
CA ASN A 140 11.81 3.20 3.76
C ASN A 140 10.40 3.80 3.88
N ALA A 141 9.46 3.05 4.46
CA ALA A 141 8.07 3.46 4.60
C ALA A 141 7.87 4.69 5.51
N PHE A 142 8.83 5.05 6.35
CA PHE A 142 8.80 6.29 7.14
C PHE A 142 9.22 7.53 6.34
N ALA A 143 9.95 7.36 5.24
CA ALA A 143 10.51 8.47 4.49
C ALA A 143 9.45 9.14 3.61
N GLY A 144 9.10 10.38 3.95
CA GLY A 144 8.14 11.18 3.18
C GLY A 144 6.68 10.74 3.34
N THR A 145 6.35 10.04 4.41
CA THR A 145 4.98 9.60 4.74
C THR A 145 4.57 10.08 6.14
N THR A 146 3.31 9.85 6.52
CA THR A 146 2.80 10.12 7.87
C THR A 146 3.09 9.00 8.86
N LEU A 147 3.75 7.91 8.44
CA LEU A 147 3.92 6.70 9.25
C LEU A 147 4.60 6.97 10.60
N ALA A 148 5.61 7.86 10.63
CA ALA A 148 6.32 8.22 11.86
C ALA A 148 5.47 8.99 12.88
N SER A 149 4.42 9.68 12.42
CA SER A 149 3.47 10.39 13.29
C SER A 149 2.40 9.46 13.86
N VAL A 150 2.15 8.34 13.19
CA VAL A 150 1.15 7.34 13.55
C VAL A 150 1.74 6.29 14.49
N ILE A 151 2.95 5.80 14.19
CA ILE A 151 3.61 4.77 15.00
C ILE A 151 4.50 5.45 16.06
N PRO A 152 4.16 5.40 17.35
CA PRO A 152 5.00 5.96 18.39
C PRO A 152 6.31 5.16 18.52
N THR A 153 7.37 5.78 19.04
CA THR A 153 8.71 5.16 19.11
C THR A 153 8.79 3.97 20.08
N HIS A 154 7.84 3.87 21.03
CA HIS A 154 7.77 2.77 21.99
C HIS A 154 6.91 1.59 21.52
N ALA A 155 6.24 1.70 20.36
CA ALA A 155 5.44 0.61 19.82
C ALA A 155 6.32 -0.52 19.31
N GLU A 156 5.88 -1.74 19.58
CA GLU A 156 6.35 -2.96 18.95
C GLU A 156 5.76 -3.06 17.53
N ILE A 157 6.59 -3.26 16.51
CA ILE A 157 6.17 -3.33 15.11
C ILE A 157 6.37 -4.74 14.57
N VAL A 158 5.26 -5.42 14.28
CA VAL A 158 5.24 -6.69 13.56
C VAL A 158 5.18 -6.39 12.07
N VAL A 159 6.20 -6.81 11.32
CA VAL A 159 6.37 -6.50 9.89
C VAL A 159 6.16 -7.74 9.04
N ALA A 160 5.43 -7.58 7.94
CA ALA A 160 5.26 -8.58 6.90
C ALA A 160 5.03 -7.91 5.53
N GLY A 161 5.35 -8.60 4.43
CA GLY A 161 5.08 -8.12 3.07
C GLY A 161 6.30 -8.10 2.15
N PHE A 162 6.40 -7.08 1.28
CA PHE A 162 7.34 -7.06 0.17
C PHE A 162 8.10 -5.73 0.05
N GLN A 163 9.25 -5.68 -0.62
CA GLN A 163 10.13 -6.81 -0.91
C GLN A 163 11.19 -6.95 0.18
N THR A 164 11.68 -8.17 0.40
CA THR A 164 12.59 -8.50 1.51
C THR A 164 13.85 -7.63 1.52
N ASP A 165 14.58 -7.57 0.41
CA ASP A 165 15.82 -6.79 0.27
C ASP A 165 15.62 -5.29 -0.04
N TYR A 166 14.36 -4.85 -0.21
CA TYR A 166 13.99 -3.45 -0.43
C TYR A 166 13.20 -2.88 0.75
N SER A 167 11.87 -2.79 0.63
CA SER A 167 11.03 -2.09 1.60
C SER A 167 11.08 -2.70 2.99
N ILE A 168 11.15 -4.03 3.11
CA ILE A 168 11.24 -4.72 4.40
C ILE A 168 12.54 -4.33 5.09
N ARG A 169 13.69 -4.59 4.46
CA ARG A 169 15.02 -4.23 4.98
C ARG A 169 15.11 -2.77 5.38
N ALA A 170 14.72 -1.85 4.49
CA ALA A 170 14.83 -0.42 4.71
C ALA A 170 13.92 0.09 5.84
N THR A 171 12.70 -0.43 5.92
CA THR A 171 11.72 -0.01 6.93
C THR A 171 12.05 -0.59 8.31
N CYS A 172 12.45 -1.86 8.39
CA CYS A 172 12.89 -2.47 9.65
C CYS A 172 14.12 -1.74 10.22
N SER A 173 15.13 -1.48 9.39
CA SER A 173 16.32 -0.72 9.81
C SER A 173 15.96 0.68 10.31
N ALA A 174 15.05 1.37 9.62
CA ALA A 174 14.59 2.69 10.03
C ALA A 174 13.78 2.66 11.33
N ALA A 175 12.94 1.63 11.54
CA ALA A 175 12.19 1.44 12.78
C ALA A 175 13.12 1.22 13.98
N LEU A 176 14.13 0.36 13.85
CA LEU A 176 15.16 0.17 14.88
C LEU A 176 15.87 1.49 15.20
N GLY A 177 16.27 2.26 14.17
CA GLY A 177 16.88 3.57 14.36
C GLY A 177 15.99 4.61 15.06
N ARG A 178 14.67 4.42 15.04
CA ARG A 178 13.69 5.24 15.79
C ARG A 178 13.50 4.77 17.24
N GLY A 179 14.06 3.63 17.62
CA GLY A 179 13.93 3.02 18.95
C GLY A 179 12.75 2.04 19.09
N ASN A 180 12.10 1.67 17.98
CA ASN A 180 11.04 0.67 18.01
C ASN A 180 11.61 -0.74 18.19
N GLU A 181 10.88 -1.59 18.92
CA GLU A 181 11.06 -3.04 18.82
C GLU A 181 10.44 -3.52 17.51
N VAL A 182 11.15 -4.38 16.77
CA VAL A 182 10.74 -4.84 15.44
C VAL A 182 10.75 -6.36 15.42
N LEU A 183 9.65 -6.94 14.96
CA LEU A 183 9.51 -8.37 14.72
C LEU A 183 9.23 -8.58 13.23
N LEU A 184 9.97 -9.49 12.61
CA LEU A 184 9.77 -9.89 11.22
C LEU A 184 9.32 -11.35 11.18
N ILE A 185 8.21 -11.63 10.52
CA ILE A 185 7.67 -12.99 10.44
C ILE A 185 8.22 -13.71 9.20
N ARG A 186 9.11 -14.68 9.41
CA ARG A 186 9.65 -15.55 8.36
C ARG A 186 8.53 -16.26 7.62
N GLY A 187 8.64 -16.29 6.30
CA GLY A 187 7.63 -16.87 5.41
C GLY A 187 6.42 -15.96 5.16
N ALA A 188 6.39 -14.76 5.75
CA ALA A 188 5.42 -13.71 5.46
C ALA A 188 6.07 -12.46 4.83
N HIS A 189 7.29 -12.62 4.31
CA HIS A 189 7.91 -11.70 3.39
C HIS A 189 8.59 -12.49 2.27
N ALA A 190 8.81 -11.86 1.12
CA ALA A 190 9.57 -12.50 0.04
C ALA A 190 10.22 -11.48 -0.89
N THR A 191 11.00 -11.98 -1.84
CA THR A 191 11.57 -11.19 -2.93
C THR A 191 11.64 -12.00 -4.23
N TYR A 192 12.23 -11.41 -5.26
CA TYR A 192 12.45 -12.04 -6.57
C TYR A 192 13.85 -12.64 -6.66
N ASP A 193 14.01 -13.58 -7.59
CA ASP A 193 15.33 -14.02 -8.02
C ASP A 193 16.11 -12.81 -8.58
N ARG A 194 17.33 -12.58 -8.08
CA ARG A 194 18.15 -11.43 -8.49
C ARG A 194 19.17 -11.86 -9.53
N ILE A 195 19.17 -11.15 -10.66
CA ILE A 195 20.21 -11.30 -11.69
C ILE A 195 21.45 -10.54 -11.21
N GLU A 196 22.53 -11.27 -10.98
CA GLU A 196 23.81 -10.68 -10.60
C GLU A 196 24.53 -10.18 -11.86
N VAL A 197 24.87 -8.89 -11.88
CA VAL A 197 25.49 -8.23 -13.04
C VAL A 197 27.03 -8.26 -12.98
N LEU A 198 27.58 -8.52 -11.79
CA LEU A 198 29.02 -8.56 -11.53
C LEU A 198 29.54 -10.00 -11.41
N HIS A 199 30.86 -10.19 -11.54
CA HIS A 199 31.57 -11.46 -11.32
C HIS A 199 31.08 -12.69 -12.12
N GLY A 200 30.76 -12.49 -13.41
CA GLY A 200 30.52 -13.60 -14.34
C GLY A 200 29.04 -13.92 -14.60
N GLY A 201 28.13 -13.13 -14.04
CA GLY A 201 26.70 -13.34 -14.20
C GLY A 201 26.18 -14.48 -13.33
N GLY A 202 24.87 -14.50 -13.10
CA GLY A 202 24.24 -15.55 -12.31
C GLY A 202 22.87 -15.13 -11.81
N ILE A 203 22.20 -16.06 -11.15
CA ILE A 203 20.94 -15.80 -10.46
C ILE A 203 21.17 -16.14 -8.98
N THR A 204 21.02 -15.14 -8.13
CA THR A 204 20.85 -15.36 -6.69
C THR A 204 19.37 -15.69 -6.47
N PRO A 205 19.03 -16.91 -6.04
CA PRO A 205 17.64 -17.28 -5.87
C PRO A 205 17.02 -16.52 -4.70
N ALA A 206 15.72 -16.19 -4.80
CA ALA A 206 14.98 -15.38 -3.83
C ALA A 206 15.15 -15.85 -2.39
N TRP A 207 15.05 -17.17 -2.14
CA TRP A 207 15.20 -17.75 -0.80
C TRP A 207 16.55 -17.47 -0.14
N ARG A 208 17.62 -17.33 -0.95
CA ARG A 208 18.96 -17.00 -0.41
C ARG A 208 19.03 -15.54 -0.02
N ILE A 209 18.46 -14.67 -0.85
CA ILE A 209 18.36 -13.24 -0.55
C ILE A 209 17.54 -13.04 0.73
N GLU A 210 16.43 -13.76 0.87
CA GLU A 210 15.59 -13.72 2.06
C GLU A 210 16.37 -14.12 3.32
N GLN A 211 17.12 -15.22 3.27
CA GLN A 211 17.96 -15.66 4.40
C GLN A 211 19.08 -14.68 4.75
N ASP A 212 19.76 -14.12 3.75
CA ASP A 212 20.85 -13.15 3.97
C ASP A 212 20.31 -11.88 4.65
N ILE A 213 19.14 -11.39 4.23
CA ILE A 213 18.51 -10.22 4.82
C ILE A 213 17.92 -10.51 6.20
N GLU A 214 17.33 -11.68 6.43
CA GLU A 214 16.89 -12.10 7.76
C GLU A 214 18.06 -12.09 8.76
N ALA A 215 19.21 -12.67 8.37
CA ALA A 215 20.40 -12.69 9.21
C ALA A 215 20.96 -11.28 9.48
N GLU A 216 21.00 -10.41 8.47
CA GLU A 216 21.40 -9.01 8.62
C GLU A 216 20.49 -8.26 9.60
N LEU A 217 19.16 -8.41 9.43
CA LEU A 217 18.19 -7.74 10.29
C LEU A 217 18.22 -8.28 11.72
N GLU A 218 18.41 -9.60 11.89
CA GLU A 218 18.58 -10.22 13.20
C GLU A 218 19.82 -9.70 13.92
N GLU A 219 20.96 -9.61 13.23
CA GLU A 219 22.20 -9.02 13.79
C GLU A 219 22.01 -7.54 14.17
N ALA A 220 21.20 -6.80 13.41
CA ALA A 220 20.85 -5.41 13.71
C ALA A 220 19.88 -5.26 14.90
N GLY A 221 19.22 -6.33 15.34
CA GLY A 221 18.31 -6.35 16.50
C GLY A 221 16.82 -6.55 16.17
N VAL A 222 16.47 -6.93 14.93
CA VAL A 222 15.11 -7.39 14.61
C VAL A 222 14.90 -8.80 15.17
N HIS A 223 13.75 -9.05 15.81
CA HIS A 223 13.38 -10.39 16.23
C HIS A 223 12.74 -11.16 15.07
N ILE A 224 13.38 -12.24 14.61
CA ILE A 224 12.82 -13.09 13.56
C ILE A 224 11.92 -14.16 14.19
N LEU A 225 10.66 -14.19 13.78
CA LEU A 225 9.67 -15.16 14.25
C LEU A 225 9.25 -16.11 13.12
N ASP A 226 8.86 -17.34 13.46
CA ASP A 226 8.28 -18.27 12.50
C ASP A 226 6.74 -18.21 12.54
N MET A 227 6.08 -18.66 11.48
CA MET A 227 4.60 -18.77 11.43
C MET A 227 3.99 -19.60 12.57
N LYS A 228 4.76 -20.51 13.17
CA LYS A 228 4.32 -21.31 14.33
C LYS A 228 4.17 -20.47 15.61
N ASP A 229 4.84 -19.32 15.67
CA ASP A 229 4.84 -18.42 16.83
C ASP A 229 3.67 -17.43 16.76
N LEU A 230 2.99 -17.33 15.61
CA LEU A 230 1.87 -16.42 15.34
C LEU A 230 0.80 -16.37 16.44
N PRO A 231 0.35 -17.50 17.04
CA PRO A 231 -0.64 -17.46 18.10
C PRO A 231 -0.22 -16.59 19.29
N GLY A 232 1.08 -16.49 19.60
CA GLY A 232 1.62 -15.71 20.71
C GLY A 232 2.03 -14.28 20.35
N ILE A 233 1.99 -13.88 19.08
CA ILE A 233 2.42 -12.55 18.63
C ILE A 233 1.44 -11.47 19.09
N PHE A 234 0.14 -11.72 18.96
CA PHE A 234 -0.91 -10.72 19.25
C PHE A 234 -1.64 -10.94 20.57
N MET A 235 -1.16 -11.85 21.42
CA MET A 235 -1.71 -12.02 22.77
C MET A 235 -1.21 -10.94 23.72
N ASP A 236 -2.02 -10.63 24.73
CA ASP A 236 -1.63 -9.80 25.87
C ASP A 236 -0.37 -10.35 26.53
N ARG A 237 0.62 -9.49 26.74
CA ARG A 237 1.80 -9.73 27.57
C ARG A 237 1.82 -8.73 28.71
#